data_AF-A0A1R3GVM4-F1
#
_entry.id   AF-A0A1R3GVM4-F1
#
_cell.length_a   1.000
_cell.length_b   1.000
_cell.length_c   1.000
_cell.angle_alpha   90.00
_cell.angle_beta   90.00
_cell.angle_gamma   90.00
#
_symmetry.space_group_name_H-M   'P 1'
#
loop_
_entity.id
_entity.type
_entity.pdbx_description
1 polymer ?
#
loop_
_entity_poly.entity_id
_entity_poly.type
_entity_poly.pdbx_seq_one_letter_code
_entity_poly.pdbx_strand_id
1 'polypeptide(L)'
;MAGSNGLFLPQQQQPEPQKQKPLQTHYPSPDRLVAIGDLHGDLDKSKQAFRLAGLIDASDRWCGGSTTVVQIGDVLDRGGEELKILYFLEKLKREAVKCGGQLITLHGNHEIMNVEGDFRYVTPKGLEEFDVWAYWYGVGNDMKSLCHGLEKPKDPFHGIPLSFRGVPEKFYHSIRSRIAALRPDGPIARRFLANNVTVLVVGDSVFVHGGLLDKHVDYGLEKINEEVRDWINGLMGRRAPAYCKGRNAVVWLRKFSDELAKNCDCSLLEHVLATIPGAKRMIMGHTIQEIGINGACDNRAIRIDVGMSKGCINGLPEVLEINRNSGLRVLTSNPLYQNQTKSYADGGRKDSLGLLMPEHGPKQVETGHAIRYLSQFVVGFSIGFNSVWQLTLLTLAVVPLIAIACGAYTIIMSTLSEKGEAAYAEAGKVAEEVICQQIKRLKAIFLYMKSKFVEKLE
;
A
#
# COMPACT_ATOMS: atom_id res chain seq x y z
N MET A 1 -19.32 44.79 -2.79
CA MET A 1 -19.30 44.27 -4.18
C MET A 1 -18.16 43.27 -4.27
N ALA A 2 -18.51 42.01 -4.52
CA ALA A 2 -17.59 40.87 -4.50
C ALA A 2 -16.84 40.75 -5.83
N GLY A 3 -15.52 40.70 -5.78
CA GLY A 3 -14.66 40.28 -6.88
C GLY A 3 -14.34 38.80 -6.73
N SER A 4 -14.70 38.01 -7.75
CA SER A 4 -14.50 36.57 -7.83
C SER A 4 -13.01 36.21 -7.89
N ASN A 5 -12.50 35.59 -6.83
CA ASN A 5 -11.21 34.91 -6.84
C ASN A 5 -11.33 33.64 -7.68
N GLY A 6 -10.91 33.76 -8.94
CA GLY A 6 -10.80 32.65 -9.88
C GLY A 6 -9.85 31.57 -9.38
N LEU A 7 -10.22 30.33 -9.69
CA LEU A 7 -9.54 29.08 -9.37
C LEU A 7 -8.25 28.92 -10.20
N PHE A 8 -7.27 29.81 -10.00
CA PHE A 8 -5.93 29.70 -10.57
C PHE A 8 -4.92 29.78 -9.44
N LEU A 9 -4.37 28.61 -9.07
CA LEU A 9 -3.17 28.55 -8.26
C LEU A 9 -2.04 29.27 -9.02
N PRO A 10 -1.30 30.21 -8.41
CA PRO A 10 -0.16 30.82 -9.07
C PRO A 10 0.87 29.75 -9.41
N GLN A 11 1.33 29.75 -10.67
CA GLN A 11 2.47 28.98 -11.10
C GLN A 11 3.67 29.38 -10.24
N GLN A 12 4.13 28.45 -9.39
CA GLN A 12 5.48 28.55 -8.86
C GLN A 12 6.45 28.53 -10.05
N GLN A 13 7.30 29.55 -10.12
CA GLN A 13 8.41 29.63 -11.06
C GLN A 13 9.15 28.29 -11.11
N GLN A 14 9.52 27.86 -12.31
CA GLN A 14 10.32 26.67 -12.54
C GLN A 14 11.55 26.70 -11.61
N PRO A 15 11.71 25.73 -10.71
CA PRO A 15 12.93 25.67 -9.95
C PRO A 15 14.06 25.25 -10.89
N GLU A 16 15.23 25.88 -10.73
CA GLU A 16 16.55 25.32 -11.05
C GLU A 16 16.57 23.80 -10.80
N PRO A 17 17.39 22.98 -11.51
CA PRO A 17 17.36 21.52 -11.38
C PRO A 17 17.33 21.13 -9.90
N GLN A 18 16.13 20.80 -9.42
CA GLN A 18 15.94 20.54 -8.00
C GLN A 18 16.80 19.33 -7.70
N LYS A 19 17.79 19.49 -6.83
CA LYS A 19 18.37 18.34 -6.13
C LYS A 19 17.18 17.55 -5.61
N GLN A 20 16.92 16.40 -6.24
CA GLN A 20 15.80 15.54 -5.86
C GLN A 20 15.95 15.26 -4.38
N LYS A 21 14.85 15.35 -3.63
CA LYS A 21 14.89 15.07 -2.19
C LYS A 21 15.50 13.68 -1.99
N PRO A 22 16.53 13.53 -1.15
CA PRO A 22 17.17 12.24 -0.93
C PRO A 22 16.12 11.22 -0.44
N LEU A 23 16.24 9.98 -0.93
CA LEU A 23 15.41 8.89 -0.45
C LEU A 23 15.82 8.57 0.99
N GLN A 24 14.84 8.40 1.86
CA GLN A 24 15.11 8.08 3.25
C GLN A 24 15.25 6.55 3.40
N THR A 25 16.45 6.10 3.75
CA THR A 25 16.75 4.68 3.97
C THR A 25 16.42 4.24 5.40
N HIS A 26 16.59 5.13 6.39
CA HIS A 26 16.41 4.82 7.81
C HIS A 26 15.21 5.54 8.40
N TYR A 27 14.36 4.77 9.08
CA TYR A 27 13.21 5.25 9.84
C TYR A 27 13.29 4.78 11.29
N PRO A 28 12.80 5.59 12.26
CA PRO A 28 12.68 5.13 13.63
C PRO A 28 11.66 3.99 13.73
N SER A 29 11.69 3.25 14.84
CA SER A 29 10.66 2.24 15.12
C SER A 29 9.30 2.94 15.33
N PRO A 30 8.27 2.66 14.52
CA PRO A 30 6.92 3.15 14.78
C PRO A 30 6.27 2.32 15.89
N ASP A 31 5.12 2.79 16.39
CA ASP A 31 4.33 2.01 17.36
C ASP A 31 3.74 0.74 16.73
N ARG A 32 3.33 0.87 15.45
CA ARG A 32 2.78 -0.21 14.62
C ARG A 32 3.40 -0.18 13.22
N LEU A 33 4.07 -1.27 12.87
CA LEU A 33 4.66 -1.53 11.57
C LEU A 33 3.97 -2.74 10.93
N VAL A 34 3.59 -2.61 9.66
CA VAL A 34 2.96 -3.70 8.91
C VAL A 34 3.78 -3.95 7.64
N ALA A 35 4.09 -5.21 7.35
CA ALA A 35 4.83 -5.60 6.16
C ALA A 35 4.01 -6.54 5.27
N ILE A 36 3.90 -6.18 4.00
CA ILE A 36 3.12 -6.89 2.98
C ILE A 36 4.06 -7.41 1.90
N GLY A 37 3.95 -8.70 1.62
CA GLY A 37 4.74 -9.40 0.61
C GLY A 37 4.38 -9.07 -0.85
N ASP A 38 4.76 -10.00 -1.72
CA ASP A 38 4.72 -9.90 -3.17
C ASP A 38 3.27 -9.92 -3.70
N LEU A 39 2.93 -8.97 -4.57
CA LEU A 39 1.54 -8.71 -5.01
C LEU A 39 1.24 -9.24 -6.41
N HIS A 40 2.23 -9.21 -7.31
CA HIS A 40 2.20 -9.88 -8.61
C HIS A 40 0.89 -9.68 -9.40
N GLY A 41 0.54 -8.42 -9.64
CA GLY A 41 -0.55 -8.03 -10.53
C GLY A 41 -1.95 -8.51 -10.13
N ASP A 42 -2.17 -8.94 -8.88
CA ASP A 42 -3.48 -9.37 -8.35
C ASP A 42 -4.05 -8.33 -7.37
N LEU A 43 -4.91 -7.45 -7.87
CA LEU A 43 -5.46 -6.35 -7.09
C LEU A 43 -6.40 -6.85 -5.99
N ASP A 44 -7.15 -7.91 -6.24
CA ASP A 44 -8.09 -8.47 -5.26
C ASP A 44 -7.34 -9.02 -4.05
N LYS A 45 -6.28 -9.83 -4.27
CA LYS A 45 -5.45 -10.37 -3.18
C LYS A 45 -4.71 -9.27 -2.46
N SER A 46 -4.24 -8.25 -3.19
CA SER A 46 -3.66 -7.05 -2.59
C SER A 46 -4.63 -6.37 -1.63
N LYS A 47 -5.86 -6.06 -2.07
CA LYS A 47 -6.88 -5.45 -1.20
C LYS A 47 -7.24 -6.33 0.00
N GLN A 48 -7.29 -7.65 -0.17
CA GLN A 48 -7.51 -8.58 0.94
C GLN A 48 -6.39 -8.49 1.99
N ALA A 49 -5.12 -8.45 1.58
CA ALA A 49 -3.99 -8.25 2.50
C ALA A 49 -4.09 -6.92 3.27
N PHE A 50 -4.39 -5.82 2.57
CA PHE A 50 -4.55 -4.51 3.21
C PHE A 50 -5.75 -4.47 4.19
N ARG A 51 -6.89 -5.10 3.84
CA ARG A 51 -8.06 -5.22 4.75
C ARG A 51 -7.77 -6.10 5.95
N LEU A 52 -7.06 -7.21 5.74
CA LEU A 52 -6.67 -8.14 6.81
C LEU A 52 -5.85 -7.44 7.90
N ALA A 53 -4.99 -6.49 7.50
CA ALA A 53 -4.23 -5.65 8.41
C ALA A 53 -4.98 -4.41 8.92
N GLY A 54 -6.27 -4.23 8.59
CA GLY A 54 -7.04 -3.06 8.98
C GLY A 54 -6.48 -1.74 8.43
N LEU A 55 -5.84 -1.78 7.25
CA LEU A 55 -5.24 -0.60 6.63
C LEU A 55 -6.22 0.14 5.72
N ILE A 56 -7.22 -0.56 5.18
CA ILE A 56 -8.26 0.02 4.33
C ILE A 56 -9.67 -0.41 4.75
N ASP A 57 -10.64 0.47 4.53
CA ASP A 57 -12.06 0.23 4.75
C ASP A 57 -12.71 -0.57 3.60
N ALA A 58 -14.02 -0.81 3.70
CA ALA A 58 -14.79 -1.50 2.66
C ALA A 58 -14.86 -0.73 1.32
N SER A 59 -14.54 0.57 1.33
CA SER A 59 -14.47 1.44 0.15
C SER A 59 -13.04 1.64 -0.37
N ASP A 60 -12.09 0.82 0.07
CA ASP A 60 -10.67 0.89 -0.30
C ASP A 60 -10.00 2.23 0.05
N ARG A 61 -10.45 2.90 1.11
CA ARG A 61 -9.82 4.12 1.64
C ARG A 61 -8.99 3.79 2.87
N TRP A 62 -7.90 4.52 3.07
CA TRP A 62 -7.05 4.36 4.24
C TRP A 62 -7.83 4.52 5.55
N CYS A 63 -7.72 3.54 6.43
CA CYS A 63 -8.19 3.58 7.81
C CYS A 63 -7.13 3.09 8.82
N GLY A 64 -5.89 2.87 8.37
CA GLY A 64 -4.78 2.38 9.19
C GLY A 64 -4.20 3.38 10.21
N GLY A 65 -4.78 4.57 10.35
CA GLY A 65 -4.29 5.61 11.28
C GLY A 65 -2.83 5.99 11.02
N SER A 66 -2.03 6.02 12.10
CA SER A 66 -0.59 6.32 12.09
C SER A 66 0.31 5.11 11.73
N THR A 67 -0.26 4.00 11.28
CA THR A 67 0.50 2.79 10.94
C THR A 67 1.53 3.09 9.85
N THR A 68 2.75 2.58 10.05
CA THR A 68 3.76 2.52 8.98
C THR A 68 3.63 1.19 8.26
N VAL A 69 3.57 1.20 6.94
CA VAL A 69 3.41 0.02 6.09
C VAL A 69 4.59 -0.07 5.14
N VAL A 70 5.15 -1.27 4.99
CA VAL A 70 6.20 -1.58 4.03
C VAL A 70 5.70 -2.66 3.08
N GLN A 71 5.53 -2.32 1.80
CA GLN A 71 5.29 -3.28 0.74
C GLN A 71 6.64 -3.61 0.10
N ILE A 72 7.03 -4.89 0.09
CA ILE A 72 8.43 -5.27 -0.14
C ILE A 72 8.81 -5.58 -1.61
N GLY A 73 8.10 -4.99 -2.59
CA GLY A 73 8.39 -5.16 -4.01
C GLY A 73 7.58 -6.26 -4.71
N ASP A 74 7.86 -6.49 -5.99
CA ASP A 74 7.14 -7.43 -6.86
C ASP A 74 5.64 -7.14 -6.94
N VAL A 75 5.35 -5.92 -7.37
CA VAL A 75 4.00 -5.47 -7.71
C VAL A 75 3.63 -5.91 -9.13
N LEU A 76 4.60 -5.88 -10.04
CA LEU A 76 4.41 -6.19 -11.46
C LEU A 76 4.43 -7.70 -11.76
N ASP A 77 4.02 -8.02 -12.98
CA ASP A 77 3.99 -9.34 -13.63
C ASP A 77 3.06 -10.38 -12.99
N ARG A 78 2.97 -11.57 -13.62
CA ARG A 78 2.19 -12.77 -13.24
C ARG A 78 0.66 -12.59 -13.24
N GLY A 79 0.16 -11.48 -12.72
CA GLY A 79 -1.24 -11.08 -12.77
C GLY A 79 -1.55 -10.24 -14.01
N GLY A 80 -2.52 -9.35 -13.90
CA GLY A 80 -2.96 -8.49 -15.01
C GLY A 80 -3.62 -7.18 -14.59
N GLU A 81 -3.46 -6.79 -13.32
CA GLU A 81 -3.98 -5.55 -12.74
C GLU A 81 -2.84 -4.72 -12.14
N GLU A 82 -1.72 -4.69 -12.85
CA GLU A 82 -0.43 -4.17 -12.40
C GLU A 82 -0.47 -2.65 -12.23
N LEU A 83 -0.92 -1.91 -13.26
CA LEU A 83 -1.09 -0.46 -13.19
C LEU A 83 -2.13 -0.10 -12.14
N LYS A 84 -3.24 -0.84 -12.04
CA LYS A 84 -4.24 -0.61 -11.00
C LYS A 84 -3.64 -0.69 -9.59
N ILE A 85 -2.76 -1.66 -9.31
CA ILE A 85 -2.08 -1.76 -8.02
C ILE A 85 -1.14 -0.56 -7.82
N LEU A 86 -0.36 -0.14 -8.82
CA LEU A 86 0.50 1.05 -8.71
C LEU A 86 -0.32 2.30 -8.33
N TYR A 87 -1.45 2.53 -8.98
CA TYR A 87 -2.35 3.65 -8.66
C TYR A 87 -3.01 3.49 -7.28
N PHE A 88 -3.38 2.27 -6.90
CA PHE A 88 -3.93 1.97 -5.58
C PHE A 88 -2.92 2.27 -4.47
N LEU A 89 -1.68 1.81 -4.59
CA LEU A 89 -0.61 2.10 -3.63
C LEU A 89 -0.31 3.60 -3.57
N GLU A 90 -0.24 4.30 -4.70
CA GLU A 90 -0.03 5.76 -4.74
C GLU A 90 -1.17 6.53 -4.08
N LYS A 91 -2.43 6.11 -4.27
CA LYS A 91 -3.58 6.66 -3.55
C LYS A 91 -3.39 6.49 -2.04
N LEU A 92 -3.09 5.27 -1.59
CA LEU A 92 -2.93 4.97 -0.17
C LEU A 92 -1.74 5.69 0.46
N LYS A 93 -0.63 5.87 -0.25
CA LYS A 93 0.51 6.69 0.22
C LYS A 93 0.05 8.10 0.60
N ARG A 94 -0.77 8.73 -0.25
CA ARG A 94 -1.29 10.09 -0.02
C ARG A 94 -2.30 10.14 1.11
N GLU A 95 -3.15 9.13 1.23
CA GLU A 95 -4.15 9.05 2.31
C GLU A 95 -3.50 8.77 3.67
N ALA A 96 -2.53 7.86 3.73
CA ALA A 96 -1.81 7.51 4.95
C ALA A 96 -1.15 8.74 5.60
N VAL A 97 -0.44 9.54 4.79
CA VAL A 97 0.23 10.76 5.27
C VAL A 97 -0.75 11.76 5.90
N LYS A 98 -1.98 11.88 5.37
CA LYS A 98 -3.02 12.76 5.95
C LYS A 98 -3.47 12.31 7.35
N CYS A 99 -3.30 11.04 7.67
CA CYS A 99 -3.66 10.44 8.96
C CYS A 99 -2.44 10.21 9.87
N GLY A 100 -1.26 10.75 9.52
CA GLY A 100 -0.01 10.55 10.26
C GLY A 100 0.60 9.14 10.08
N GLY A 101 0.08 8.34 9.15
CA GLY A 101 0.64 7.06 8.75
C GLY A 101 1.58 7.19 7.57
N GLN A 102 2.12 6.05 7.13
CA GLN A 102 3.05 6.02 6.00
C GLN A 102 2.97 4.68 5.26
N LEU A 103 3.07 4.72 3.93
CA LEU A 103 3.22 3.53 3.09
C LEU A 103 4.51 3.67 2.27
N ILE A 104 5.45 2.76 2.47
CA ILE A 104 6.74 2.70 1.79
C ILE A 104 6.72 1.46 0.89
N THR A 105 7.15 1.61 -0.35
CA THR A 105 7.19 0.52 -1.34
C THR A 105 8.63 0.30 -1.75
N LEU A 106 9.03 -0.97 -1.78
CA LEU A 106 10.35 -1.38 -2.24
C LEU A 106 10.34 -1.72 -3.73
N HIS A 107 11.54 -1.83 -4.30
CA HIS A 107 11.75 -2.51 -5.57
C HIS A 107 11.92 -4.01 -5.35
N GLY A 108 11.15 -4.81 -6.09
CA GLY A 108 11.42 -6.22 -6.30
C GLY A 108 12.16 -6.48 -7.61
N ASN A 109 12.48 -7.75 -7.90
CA ASN A 109 13.16 -8.06 -9.15
C ASN A 109 12.26 -7.81 -10.37
N HIS A 110 10.94 -7.92 -10.21
CA HIS A 110 10.01 -7.69 -11.32
C HIS A 110 9.95 -6.21 -11.72
N GLU A 111 10.06 -5.26 -10.80
CA GLU A 111 10.22 -3.85 -11.15
C GLU A 111 11.52 -3.62 -11.93
N ILE A 112 12.64 -4.17 -11.46
CA ILE A 112 13.95 -4.03 -12.13
C ILE A 112 13.93 -4.65 -13.53
N MET A 113 13.38 -5.85 -13.67
CA MET A 113 13.25 -6.53 -14.96
C MET A 113 12.43 -5.72 -15.94
N ASN A 114 11.27 -5.22 -15.52
CA ASN A 114 10.38 -4.46 -16.41
C ASN A 114 11.00 -3.13 -16.85
N VAL A 115 11.71 -2.43 -15.97
CA VAL A 115 12.42 -1.20 -16.34
C VAL A 115 13.57 -1.52 -17.30
N GLU A 116 14.28 -2.63 -17.13
CA GLU A 116 15.33 -3.09 -18.05
C GLU A 116 14.77 -3.62 -19.40
N GLY A 117 13.45 -3.82 -19.51
CA GLY A 117 12.78 -4.34 -20.71
C GLY A 117 12.74 -5.86 -20.80
N ASP A 118 12.91 -6.56 -19.67
CA ASP A 118 12.76 -8.00 -19.55
C ASP A 118 11.33 -8.36 -19.10
N PHE A 119 10.56 -8.93 -20.03
CA PHE A 119 9.13 -9.19 -19.85
C PHE A 119 8.77 -10.68 -19.79
N ARG A 120 9.72 -11.55 -19.43
CA ARG A 120 9.53 -13.01 -19.46
C ARG A 120 8.38 -13.53 -18.58
N TYR A 121 7.92 -12.75 -17.59
CA TYR A 121 6.83 -13.12 -16.67
C TYR A 121 5.53 -12.34 -16.89
N VAL A 122 5.47 -11.53 -17.95
CA VAL A 122 4.30 -10.72 -18.27
C VAL A 122 3.21 -11.58 -18.89
N THR A 123 1.97 -11.40 -18.43
CA THR A 123 0.81 -12.09 -19.01
C THR A 123 0.17 -11.29 -20.14
N PRO A 124 -0.66 -11.91 -21.00
CA PRO A 124 -1.43 -11.17 -22.01
C PRO A 124 -2.32 -10.06 -21.41
N LYS A 125 -2.90 -10.27 -20.21
CA LYS A 125 -3.69 -9.25 -19.51
C LYS A 125 -2.81 -8.09 -19.04
N GLY A 126 -1.62 -8.40 -18.53
CA GLY A 126 -0.61 -7.40 -18.20
C GLY A 126 -0.24 -6.56 -19.41
N LEU A 127 -0.04 -7.18 -20.59
CA LEU A 127 0.22 -6.45 -21.84
C LEU A 127 -0.96 -5.55 -22.25
N GLU A 128 -2.19 -6.05 -22.20
CA GLU A 128 -3.41 -5.30 -22.53
C GLU A 128 -3.57 -4.04 -21.66
N GLU A 129 -3.24 -4.12 -20.37
CA GLU A 129 -3.31 -2.96 -19.46
C GLU A 129 -2.41 -1.81 -19.92
N PHE A 130 -1.22 -2.12 -20.46
CA PHE A 130 -0.30 -1.12 -21.01
C PHE A 130 -0.75 -0.59 -22.37
N ASP A 131 -1.47 -1.36 -23.19
CA ASP A 131 -2.09 -0.83 -24.41
C ASP A 131 -3.17 0.18 -24.11
N VAL A 132 -4.03 -0.11 -23.12
CA VAL A 132 -5.04 0.83 -22.64
C VAL A 132 -4.37 2.10 -22.11
N TRP A 133 -3.29 1.97 -21.33
CA TRP A 133 -2.50 3.11 -20.89
C TRP A 133 -1.96 3.93 -22.07
N ALA A 134 -1.34 3.28 -23.05
CA ALA A 134 -0.71 3.95 -24.19
C ALA A 134 -1.73 4.74 -25.02
N TYR A 135 -2.91 4.16 -25.24
CA TYR A 135 -4.02 4.84 -25.90
C TYR A 135 -4.40 6.13 -25.17
N TRP A 136 -4.70 6.04 -23.86
CA TRP A 136 -5.14 7.22 -23.09
C TRP A 136 -4.02 8.24 -22.87
N TYR A 137 -2.79 7.79 -22.74
CA TYR A 137 -1.62 8.67 -22.66
C TYR A 137 -1.42 9.43 -23.97
N GLY A 138 -1.58 8.76 -25.12
CA GLY A 138 -1.58 9.36 -26.45
C GLY A 138 -2.66 10.42 -26.61
N VAL A 139 -3.91 10.10 -26.29
CA VAL A 139 -5.03 11.07 -26.31
C VAL A 139 -4.72 12.28 -25.42
N GLY A 140 -4.18 12.06 -24.23
CA GLY A 140 -3.78 13.14 -23.33
C GLY A 140 -2.66 14.01 -23.91
N ASN A 141 -1.72 13.44 -24.64
CA ASN A 141 -0.67 14.17 -25.35
C ASN A 141 -1.23 14.98 -26.52
N ASP A 142 -2.14 14.41 -27.31
CA ASP A 142 -2.80 15.12 -28.41
C ASP A 142 -3.56 16.33 -27.87
N MET A 143 -4.32 16.16 -26.78
CA MET A 143 -5.01 17.26 -26.11
C MET A 143 -4.04 18.35 -25.63
N LYS A 144 -2.93 17.98 -24.98
CA LYS A 144 -1.92 18.94 -24.54
C LYS A 144 -1.25 19.68 -25.71
N SER A 145 -1.08 19.01 -26.85
CA SER A 145 -0.47 19.62 -28.04
C SER A 145 -1.31 20.76 -28.63
N LEU A 146 -2.63 20.76 -28.36
CA LEU A 146 -3.57 21.82 -28.76
C LEU A 146 -3.53 23.04 -27.82
N CYS A 147 -2.90 22.94 -26.65
CA CYS A 147 -2.83 24.03 -25.68
C CYS A 147 -1.63 24.95 -25.96
N HIS A 148 -1.88 26.24 -26.16
CA HIS A 148 -0.82 27.24 -26.29
C HIS A 148 -0.14 27.51 -24.93
N GLY A 149 1.19 27.65 -24.94
CA GLY A 149 1.98 27.96 -23.74
C GLY A 149 2.38 26.77 -22.86
N LEU A 150 1.97 25.55 -23.21
CA LEU A 150 2.46 24.32 -22.58
C LEU A 150 3.64 23.74 -23.38
N GLU A 151 4.56 23.06 -22.68
CA GLU A 151 5.61 22.26 -23.32
C GLU A 151 4.95 21.16 -24.18
N LYS A 152 5.39 21.03 -25.42
CA LYS A 152 4.84 20.02 -26.33
C LYS A 152 5.18 18.62 -25.82
N PRO A 153 4.21 17.71 -25.71
CA PRO A 153 4.48 16.36 -25.24
C PRO A 153 5.45 15.62 -26.15
N LYS A 154 6.35 14.85 -25.55
CA LYS A 154 7.25 13.95 -26.26
C LYS A 154 6.50 12.68 -26.67
N ASP A 155 6.83 12.14 -27.84
CA ASP A 155 6.34 10.82 -28.25
C ASP A 155 6.90 9.74 -27.31
N PRO A 156 6.05 9.04 -26.54
CA PRO A 156 6.49 8.02 -25.61
C PRO A 156 7.11 6.81 -26.32
N PHE A 157 6.82 6.61 -27.61
CA PHE A 157 7.34 5.50 -28.41
C PHE A 157 8.67 5.81 -29.11
N HIS A 158 9.17 7.03 -29.00
CA HIS A 158 10.40 7.44 -29.65
C HIS A 158 11.57 6.52 -29.26
N GLY A 159 12.29 6.01 -30.25
CA GLY A 159 13.44 5.11 -30.06
C GLY A 159 13.10 3.66 -29.69
N ILE A 160 11.82 3.27 -29.66
CA ILE A 160 11.41 1.88 -29.41
C ILE A 160 11.32 1.12 -30.74
N PRO A 161 11.91 -0.09 -30.87
CA PRO A 161 11.81 -0.93 -32.08
C PRO A 161 10.38 -1.30 -32.46
N LEU A 162 10.09 -1.38 -33.77
CA LEU A 162 8.77 -1.77 -34.31
C LEU A 162 8.53 -3.29 -34.25
N SER A 163 9.58 -4.08 -34.14
CA SER A 163 9.54 -5.54 -34.10
C SER A 163 10.54 -6.08 -33.08
N PHE A 164 10.24 -7.23 -32.49
CA PHE A 164 11.10 -7.88 -31.51
C PHE A 164 11.40 -9.32 -31.92
N ARG A 165 12.68 -9.68 -31.94
CA ARG A 165 13.12 -11.03 -32.30
C ARG A 165 12.53 -12.05 -31.32
N GLY A 166 11.88 -13.10 -31.85
CA GLY A 166 11.31 -14.18 -31.04
C GLY A 166 9.96 -13.84 -30.40
N VAL A 167 9.38 -12.68 -30.69
CA VAL A 167 8.04 -12.28 -30.22
C VAL A 167 7.06 -12.36 -31.39
N PRO A 168 5.86 -12.94 -31.23
CA PRO A 168 4.83 -12.89 -32.27
C PRO A 168 4.36 -11.46 -32.57
N GLU A 169 4.12 -11.15 -33.85
CA GLU A 169 3.74 -9.81 -34.32
C GLU A 169 2.54 -9.21 -33.59
N LYS A 170 1.54 -10.04 -33.25
CA LYS A 170 0.35 -9.63 -32.49
C LYS A 170 0.66 -8.99 -31.14
N PHE A 171 1.86 -9.18 -30.58
CA PHE A 171 2.29 -8.59 -29.31
C PHE A 171 3.26 -7.40 -29.48
N TYR A 172 3.66 -7.04 -30.71
CA TYR A 172 4.62 -5.95 -30.91
C TYR A 172 4.12 -4.62 -30.35
N HIS A 173 2.84 -4.28 -30.58
CA HIS A 173 2.26 -3.05 -30.04
C HIS A 173 2.29 -3.06 -28.51
N SER A 174 1.81 -4.13 -27.87
CA SER A 174 1.75 -4.22 -26.41
C SER A 174 3.11 -4.21 -25.73
N ILE A 175 4.10 -4.86 -26.32
CA ILE A 175 5.48 -4.80 -25.83
C ILE A 175 6.01 -3.36 -25.98
N ARG A 176 5.75 -2.68 -27.10
CA ARG A 176 6.14 -1.27 -27.27
C ARG A 176 5.47 -0.37 -26.22
N SER A 177 4.17 -0.56 -25.97
CA SER A 177 3.40 0.19 -24.98
C SER A 177 4.00 0.03 -23.57
N ARG A 178 4.35 -1.20 -23.20
CA ARG A 178 4.99 -1.50 -21.92
C ARG A 178 6.40 -0.91 -21.80
N ILE A 179 7.24 -1.02 -22.84
CA ILE A 179 8.56 -0.37 -22.88
C ILE A 179 8.41 1.14 -22.74
N ALA A 180 7.49 1.76 -23.48
CA ALA A 180 7.26 3.20 -23.45
C ALA A 180 6.90 3.69 -22.03
N ALA A 181 6.10 2.91 -21.31
CA ALA A 181 5.70 3.21 -19.95
C ALA A 181 6.82 3.03 -18.90
N LEU A 182 7.55 1.91 -18.98
CA LEU A 182 8.39 1.41 -17.88
C LEU A 182 9.89 1.56 -18.08
N ARG A 183 10.39 1.83 -19.29
CA ARG A 183 11.83 2.07 -19.52
C ARG A 183 12.37 3.19 -18.63
N PRO A 184 13.70 3.33 -18.47
CA PRO A 184 14.28 4.51 -17.83
C PRO A 184 13.72 5.83 -18.41
N ASP A 185 13.35 6.77 -17.54
CA ASP A 185 12.60 8.01 -17.83
C ASP A 185 11.20 7.80 -18.45
N GLY A 186 10.69 6.56 -18.43
CA GLY A 186 9.34 6.21 -18.84
C GLY A 186 8.29 6.83 -17.90
N PRO A 187 7.12 7.27 -18.39
CA PRO A 187 6.16 8.01 -17.56
C PRO A 187 5.62 7.25 -16.36
N ILE A 188 5.48 5.92 -16.46
CA ILE A 188 5.01 5.08 -15.34
C ILE A 188 6.16 4.79 -14.40
N ALA A 189 7.34 4.43 -14.93
CA ALA A 189 8.52 4.18 -14.11
C ALA A 189 8.93 5.40 -13.27
N ARG A 190 9.03 6.57 -13.90
CA ARG A 190 9.35 7.83 -13.21
C ARG A 190 8.32 8.21 -12.15
N ARG A 191 7.04 7.99 -12.42
CA ARG A 191 5.97 8.38 -11.49
C ARG A 191 5.86 7.45 -10.29
N PHE A 192 5.91 6.14 -10.53
CA PHE A 192 5.53 5.14 -9.52
C PHE A 192 6.73 4.38 -8.94
N LEU A 193 7.83 4.24 -9.70
CA LEU A 193 8.97 3.43 -9.31
C LEU A 193 10.14 4.28 -8.82
N ALA A 194 10.39 5.47 -9.37
CA ALA A 194 11.56 6.28 -8.99
C ALA A 194 11.59 6.70 -7.50
N ASN A 195 10.45 6.71 -6.81
CA ASN A 195 10.36 7.05 -5.39
C ASN A 195 10.31 5.83 -4.47
N ASN A 196 10.45 4.61 -5.01
CA ASN A 196 10.62 3.41 -4.21
C ASN A 196 12.07 3.31 -3.74
N VAL A 197 12.28 2.53 -2.68
CA VAL A 197 13.61 2.21 -2.16
C VAL A 197 13.96 0.76 -2.50
N THR A 198 15.22 0.43 -2.67
CA THR A 198 15.68 -0.96 -2.87
C THR A 198 15.97 -1.64 -1.53
N VAL A 199 16.45 -0.87 -0.56
CA VAL A 199 16.73 -1.31 0.82
C VAL A 199 16.18 -0.29 1.81
N LEU A 200 15.60 -0.75 2.90
CA LEU A 200 14.99 0.10 3.92
C LEU A 200 15.31 -0.44 5.32
N VAL A 201 15.52 0.44 6.29
CA VAL A 201 15.67 0.08 7.70
C VAL A 201 14.61 0.82 8.50
N VAL A 202 13.77 0.09 9.22
CA VAL A 202 12.73 0.66 10.10
C VAL A 202 12.92 0.09 11.50
N GLY A 203 13.31 0.94 12.45
CA GLY A 203 13.69 0.51 13.79
C GLY A 203 14.85 -0.49 13.75
N ASP A 204 14.61 -1.71 14.22
CA ASP A 204 15.59 -2.80 14.25
C ASP A 204 15.41 -3.81 13.10
N SER A 205 14.59 -3.48 12.09
CA SER A 205 14.25 -4.38 10.99
C SER A 205 14.74 -3.84 9.66
N VAL A 206 15.52 -4.65 8.94
CA VAL A 206 15.96 -4.39 7.58
C VAL A 206 14.97 -5.02 6.61
N PHE A 207 14.49 -4.25 5.65
CA PHE A 207 13.60 -4.68 4.58
C PHE A 207 14.36 -4.66 3.27
N VAL A 208 14.28 -5.77 2.56
CA VAL A 208 14.89 -5.97 1.25
C VAL A 208 14.10 -7.05 0.53
N HIS A 209 13.92 -6.92 -0.78
CA HIS A 209 13.10 -7.88 -1.51
C HIS A 209 13.71 -9.30 -1.52
N GLY A 210 15.00 -9.44 -1.88
CA GLY A 210 15.71 -10.72 -1.87
C GLY A 210 16.58 -10.91 -0.62
N GLY A 211 17.64 -10.10 -0.47
CA GLY A 211 18.56 -10.20 0.68
C GLY A 211 19.83 -9.36 0.52
N LEU A 212 20.60 -9.18 1.60
CA LEU A 212 21.85 -8.39 1.61
C LEU A 212 23.08 -9.24 1.92
N LEU A 213 24.17 -8.96 1.23
CA LEU A 213 25.50 -9.52 1.52
C LEU A 213 26.39 -8.40 2.06
N ASP A 214 27.50 -8.73 2.71
CA ASP A 214 28.42 -7.74 3.29
C ASP A 214 28.84 -6.67 2.26
N LYS A 215 29.19 -7.12 1.05
CA LYS A 215 29.52 -6.23 -0.09
C LYS A 215 28.43 -5.20 -0.44
N HIS A 216 27.16 -5.48 -0.15
CA HIS A 216 26.06 -4.54 -0.38
C HIS A 216 25.99 -3.50 0.74
N VAL A 217 26.23 -3.92 1.98
CA VAL A 217 26.29 -3.02 3.13
C VAL A 217 27.51 -2.11 3.02
N ASP A 218 28.69 -2.67 2.71
CA ASP A 218 29.94 -1.95 2.48
C ASP A 218 29.83 -0.92 1.35
N TYR A 219 29.03 -1.21 0.32
CA TYR A 219 28.79 -0.29 -0.79
C TYR A 219 27.97 0.95 -0.38
N GLY A 220 27.12 0.82 0.64
CA GLY A 220 26.25 1.87 1.18
C GLY A 220 24.80 1.72 0.74
N LEU A 221 23.89 1.59 1.71
CA LEU A 221 22.46 1.35 1.46
C LEU A 221 21.76 2.55 0.81
N GLU A 222 22.09 3.77 1.25
CA GLU A 222 21.63 5.03 0.66
C GLU A 222 22.07 5.12 -0.80
N LYS A 223 23.33 4.79 -1.06
CA LYS A 223 23.91 4.85 -2.40
C LYS A 223 23.21 3.88 -3.35
N ILE A 224 22.90 2.66 -2.90
CA ILE A 224 22.09 1.69 -3.66
C ILE A 224 20.74 2.31 -4.05
N ASN A 225 20.03 2.89 -3.08
CA ASN A 225 18.71 3.50 -3.30
C ASN A 225 18.78 4.66 -4.31
N GLU A 226 19.76 5.55 -4.16
CA GLU A 226 19.93 6.72 -5.03
C GLU A 226 20.29 6.32 -6.46
N GLU A 227 21.24 5.40 -6.65
CA GLU A 227 21.66 4.96 -7.98
C GLU A 227 20.55 4.19 -8.70
N VAL A 228 19.72 3.41 -8.00
CA VAL A 228 18.56 2.75 -8.60
C VAL A 228 17.50 3.77 -9.02
N ARG A 229 17.19 4.76 -8.18
CA ARG A 229 16.30 5.88 -8.54
C ARG A 229 16.82 6.62 -9.77
N ASP A 230 18.10 6.97 -9.78
CA ASP A 230 18.71 7.77 -10.83
C ASP A 230 18.74 6.99 -12.15
N TRP A 231 18.99 5.68 -12.09
CA TRP A 231 18.80 4.77 -13.23
C TRP A 231 17.36 4.77 -13.74
N ILE A 232 16.36 4.60 -12.87
CA ILE A 232 14.93 4.62 -13.26
C ILE A 232 14.54 5.97 -13.87
N ASN A 233 15.11 7.07 -13.39
CA ASN A 233 14.94 8.42 -13.93
C ASN A 233 15.70 8.66 -15.25
N GLY A 234 16.41 7.67 -15.78
CA GLY A 234 17.17 7.77 -17.03
C GLY A 234 18.44 8.64 -16.93
N LEU A 235 18.92 8.90 -15.71
CA LEU A 235 20.16 9.66 -15.47
C LEU A 235 21.42 8.80 -15.60
N MET A 236 21.27 7.48 -15.65
CA MET A 236 22.35 6.51 -15.81
C MET A 236 22.21 5.72 -17.13
N GLY A 237 23.02 4.66 -17.30
CA GLY A 237 22.98 3.81 -18.49
C GLY A 237 21.65 3.05 -18.67
N ARG A 238 21.49 2.36 -19.81
CA ARG A 238 20.26 1.61 -20.11
C ARG A 238 20.05 0.35 -19.25
N ARG A 239 21.11 -0.16 -18.62
CA ARG A 239 21.07 -1.41 -17.84
C ARG A 239 20.97 -1.12 -16.36
N ALA A 240 20.28 -1.99 -15.63
CA ALA A 240 20.19 -1.88 -14.19
C ALA A 240 21.58 -2.01 -13.53
N PRO A 241 21.80 -1.38 -12.37
CA PRO A 241 23.03 -1.53 -11.60
C PRO A 241 23.35 -3.00 -11.30
N ALA A 242 24.64 -3.33 -11.23
CA ALA A 242 25.10 -4.72 -11.11
C ALA A 242 24.57 -5.43 -9.84
N TYR A 243 24.42 -4.71 -8.74
CA TYR A 243 23.87 -5.24 -7.48
C TYR A 243 22.35 -5.48 -7.51
N CYS A 244 21.66 -5.13 -8.61
CA CYS A 244 20.26 -5.50 -8.85
C CYS A 244 20.14 -6.71 -9.80
N LYS A 245 21.27 -7.28 -10.27
CA LYS A 245 21.30 -8.31 -11.30
C LYS A 245 22.06 -9.57 -10.88
N GLY A 246 21.47 -10.72 -11.18
CA GLY A 246 22.06 -12.03 -10.93
C GLY A 246 21.75 -12.59 -9.54
N ARG A 247 22.08 -13.86 -9.31
CA ARG A 247 21.61 -14.63 -8.13
C ARG A 247 22.01 -14.06 -6.77
N ASN A 248 23.08 -13.28 -6.70
CA ASN A 248 23.59 -12.68 -5.47
C ASN A 248 23.26 -11.18 -5.36
N ALA A 249 22.31 -10.70 -6.15
CA ALA A 249 21.85 -9.30 -6.13
C ALA A 249 20.83 -9.05 -5.02
N VAL A 250 20.70 -7.78 -4.64
CA VAL A 250 19.81 -7.30 -3.56
C VAL A 250 18.37 -7.79 -3.72
N VAL A 251 17.87 -7.81 -4.95
CA VAL A 251 16.48 -8.20 -5.30
C VAL A 251 16.35 -9.66 -5.74
N TRP A 252 17.43 -10.46 -5.73
CA TRP A 252 17.40 -11.85 -6.23
C TRP A 252 17.96 -12.88 -5.24
N LEU A 253 18.67 -12.43 -4.22
CA LEU A 253 19.34 -13.31 -3.26
C LEU A 253 18.30 -14.17 -2.54
N ARG A 254 18.55 -15.49 -2.48
CA ARG A 254 17.69 -16.45 -1.76
C ARG A 254 18.37 -17.13 -0.57
N LYS A 255 19.63 -16.78 -0.28
CA LYS A 255 20.46 -17.46 0.75
C LYS A 255 19.86 -17.44 2.16
N PHE A 256 18.98 -16.48 2.46
CA PHE A 256 18.35 -16.35 3.78
C PHE A 256 16.84 -16.58 3.74
N SER A 257 16.29 -16.81 2.55
CA SER A 257 14.86 -16.98 2.30
C SER A 257 14.52 -18.34 1.70
N ASP A 258 15.50 -19.25 1.57
CA ASP A 258 15.32 -20.61 1.03
C ASP A 258 14.10 -21.28 1.67
N GLU A 259 13.33 -22.04 0.89
CA GLU A 259 12.10 -22.68 1.36
C GLU A 259 12.36 -23.58 2.57
N LEU A 260 13.50 -24.29 2.59
CA LEU A 260 13.91 -25.12 3.71
C LEU A 260 14.80 -24.30 4.66
N ALA A 261 14.28 -24.01 5.87
CA ALA A 261 14.99 -23.19 6.86
C ALA A 261 16.42 -23.69 7.19
N LYS A 262 16.67 -25.00 7.09
CA LYS A 262 18.00 -25.62 7.30
C LYS A 262 19.04 -25.24 6.24
N ASN A 263 18.60 -24.77 5.08
CA ASN A 263 19.46 -24.34 3.99
C ASN A 263 19.80 -22.83 4.09
N CYS A 264 19.19 -22.11 5.03
CA CYS A 264 19.51 -20.71 5.26
C CYS A 264 20.93 -20.58 5.86
N ASP A 265 21.72 -19.67 5.28
CA ASP A 265 23.06 -19.36 5.77
C ASP A 265 22.98 -18.41 6.97
N CYS A 266 22.63 -18.96 8.14
CA CYS A 266 22.38 -18.18 9.36
C CYS A 266 23.62 -17.45 9.89
N SER A 267 24.81 -18.04 9.74
CA SER A 267 26.07 -17.41 10.16
C SER A 267 26.39 -16.19 9.30
N LEU A 268 26.21 -16.29 7.98
CA LEU A 268 26.37 -15.14 7.10
C LEU A 268 25.31 -14.06 7.38
N LEU A 269 24.04 -14.45 7.59
CA LEU A 269 22.98 -13.49 7.92
C LEU A 269 23.29 -12.72 9.20
N GLU A 270 23.75 -13.41 10.24
CA GLU A 270 24.14 -12.80 11.52
C GLU A 270 25.28 -11.80 11.32
N HIS A 271 26.28 -12.16 10.51
CA HIS A 271 27.38 -11.26 10.18
C HIS A 271 26.88 -9.99 9.46
N VAL A 272 26.06 -10.15 8.41
CA VAL A 272 25.46 -9.03 7.67
C VAL A 272 24.67 -8.11 8.61
N LEU A 273 23.79 -8.67 9.46
CA LEU A 273 22.99 -7.87 10.39
C LEU A 273 23.86 -7.12 11.41
N ALA A 274 24.96 -7.72 11.88
CA ALA A 274 25.89 -7.07 12.79
C ALA A 274 26.60 -5.86 12.17
N THR A 275 26.74 -5.81 10.84
CA THR A 275 27.30 -4.64 10.13
C THR A 275 26.32 -3.49 9.97
N ILE A 276 25.01 -3.70 10.17
CA ILE A 276 23.97 -2.68 10.03
C ILE A 276 23.58 -2.17 11.44
N PRO A 277 23.86 -0.90 11.78
CA PRO A 277 23.61 -0.39 13.13
C PRO A 277 22.18 -0.59 13.61
N GLY A 278 22.02 -1.28 14.74
CA GLY A 278 20.73 -1.53 15.39
C GLY A 278 19.86 -2.60 14.74
N ALA A 279 20.28 -3.19 13.62
CA ALA A 279 19.52 -4.25 12.95
C ALA A 279 19.54 -5.55 13.77
N LYS A 280 18.37 -6.16 13.91
CA LYS A 280 18.19 -7.47 14.57
C LYS A 280 17.62 -8.53 13.62
N ARG A 281 16.93 -8.11 12.56
CA ARG A 281 16.30 -9.02 11.60
C ARG A 281 16.26 -8.44 10.20
N MET A 282 16.21 -9.34 9.23
CA MET A 282 15.98 -9.06 7.82
C MET A 282 14.62 -9.65 7.42
N ILE A 283 13.77 -8.82 6.82
CA ILE A 283 12.43 -9.16 6.35
C ILE A 283 12.46 -9.17 4.83
N MET A 284 12.12 -10.31 4.24
CA MET A 284 12.33 -10.61 2.81
C MET A 284 11.10 -11.25 2.15
N GLY A 285 10.97 -11.03 0.84
CA GLY A 285 9.95 -11.62 -0.03
C GLY A 285 10.60 -12.57 -1.02
N HIS A 286 10.22 -12.46 -2.30
CA HIS A 286 10.85 -13.08 -3.48
C HIS A 286 10.78 -14.62 -3.56
N THR A 287 10.81 -15.29 -2.41
CA THR A 287 10.84 -16.75 -2.26
C THR A 287 9.58 -17.18 -1.56
N ILE A 288 8.64 -17.70 -2.35
CA ILE A 288 7.33 -18.17 -1.89
C ILE A 288 7.50 -19.18 -0.74
N GLN A 289 6.79 -18.92 0.35
CA GLN A 289 6.67 -19.79 1.51
C GLN A 289 5.30 -20.46 1.50
N GLU A 290 5.24 -21.73 1.11
CA GLU A 290 3.96 -22.47 1.02
C GLU A 290 3.26 -22.65 2.37
N ILE A 291 4.03 -22.63 3.47
CA ILE A 291 3.51 -22.79 4.83
C ILE A 291 3.01 -21.48 5.46
N GLY A 292 3.08 -20.35 4.73
CA GLY A 292 2.79 -19.02 5.25
C GLY A 292 4.02 -18.27 5.75
N ILE A 293 3.80 -17.07 6.28
CA ILE A 293 4.85 -16.21 6.84
C ILE A 293 5.52 -16.93 8.00
N ASN A 294 6.84 -16.95 8.00
CA ASN A 294 7.59 -17.69 9.00
C ASN A 294 8.98 -17.07 9.25
N GLY A 295 9.62 -17.52 10.32
CA GLY A 295 10.99 -17.14 10.67
C GLY A 295 12.00 -18.27 10.44
N ALA A 296 13.24 -17.89 10.20
CA ALA A 296 14.43 -18.74 10.20
C ALA A 296 15.56 -18.07 10.97
N CYS A 297 16.60 -18.84 11.33
CA CYS A 297 17.78 -18.33 12.05
C CYS A 297 17.41 -17.60 13.35
N ASP A 298 16.55 -18.19 14.19
CA ASP A 298 16.03 -17.59 15.42
C ASP A 298 15.28 -16.26 15.19
N ASN A 299 14.45 -16.22 14.14
CA ASN A 299 13.70 -15.04 13.70
C ASN A 299 14.57 -13.85 13.25
N ARG A 300 15.85 -14.09 12.92
CA ARG A 300 16.69 -13.10 12.25
C ARG A 300 16.38 -12.99 10.76
N ALA A 301 15.89 -14.06 10.13
CA ALA A 301 15.30 -14.02 8.80
C ALA A 301 13.79 -14.18 8.93
N ILE A 302 13.01 -13.21 8.45
CA ILE A 302 11.55 -13.31 8.37
C ILE A 302 11.15 -13.32 6.89
N ARG A 303 10.48 -14.39 6.47
CA ARG A 303 10.13 -14.66 5.08
C ARG A 303 8.63 -14.39 4.92
N ILE A 304 8.25 -13.37 4.15
CA ILE A 304 6.88 -12.85 4.10
C ILE A 304 6.17 -13.03 2.75
N ASP A 305 6.85 -13.57 1.73
CA ASP A 305 6.20 -13.92 0.47
C ASP A 305 5.46 -15.25 0.64
N VAL A 306 4.12 -15.21 0.62
CA VAL A 306 3.24 -16.39 0.70
C VAL A 306 2.64 -16.76 -0.66
N GLY A 307 3.15 -16.17 -1.75
CA GLY A 307 2.68 -16.40 -3.10
C GLY A 307 1.18 -16.13 -3.27
N MET A 308 0.67 -15.06 -2.64
CA MET A 308 -0.77 -14.80 -2.51
C MET A 308 -1.49 -14.59 -3.85
N SER A 309 -0.79 -14.08 -4.86
CA SER A 309 -1.35 -13.81 -6.20
C SER A 309 -1.86 -15.09 -6.88
N LYS A 310 -3.00 -14.98 -7.57
CA LYS A 310 -3.51 -16.03 -8.46
C LYS A 310 -2.54 -16.36 -9.60
N GLY A 311 -1.63 -15.44 -9.95
CA GLY A 311 -0.56 -15.65 -10.94
C GLY A 311 0.64 -16.45 -10.40
N CYS A 312 0.66 -16.74 -9.09
CA CYS A 312 1.65 -17.56 -8.42
C CYS A 312 1.01 -18.87 -7.94
N ILE A 313 1.03 -19.15 -6.64
CA ILE A 313 0.42 -20.35 -6.05
C ILE A 313 -1.01 -20.11 -5.51
N ASN A 314 -1.56 -18.90 -5.72
CA ASN A 314 -2.87 -18.49 -5.21
C ASN A 314 -3.00 -18.66 -3.68
N GLY A 315 -1.91 -18.40 -2.95
CA GLY A 315 -1.84 -18.51 -1.50
C GLY A 315 -2.88 -17.64 -0.79
N LEU A 316 -3.20 -17.99 0.47
CA LEU A 316 -4.04 -17.13 1.30
C LEU A 316 -3.24 -15.88 1.71
N PRO A 317 -3.83 -14.68 1.65
CA PRO A 317 -3.15 -13.47 2.11
C PRO A 317 -2.73 -13.58 3.57
N GLU A 318 -1.45 -13.29 3.80
CA GLU A 318 -0.87 -13.12 5.12
C GLU A 318 -0.06 -11.83 5.16
N VAL A 319 -0.03 -11.22 6.34
CA VAL A 319 0.64 -9.94 6.57
C VAL A 319 1.38 -10.00 7.89
N LEU A 320 2.61 -9.51 7.91
CA LEU A 320 3.39 -9.40 9.14
C LEU A 320 3.08 -8.09 9.84
N GLU A 321 2.70 -8.15 11.11
CA GLU A 321 2.54 -7.01 11.99
C GLU A 321 3.65 -7.02 13.06
N ILE A 322 4.29 -5.88 13.27
CA ILE A 322 5.30 -5.67 14.31
C ILE A 322 4.82 -4.51 15.16
N ASN A 323 4.43 -4.81 16.39
CA ASN A 323 4.04 -3.79 17.36
C ASN A 323 5.14 -3.63 18.40
N ARG A 324 5.37 -2.39 18.83
CA ARG A 324 6.39 -2.08 19.84
C ARG A 324 6.23 -2.87 21.14
N ASN A 325 5.00 -3.18 21.53
CA ASN A 325 4.68 -3.82 22.82
C ASN A 325 4.42 -5.33 22.72
N SER A 326 3.92 -5.83 21.59
CA SER A 326 3.52 -7.25 21.43
C SER A 326 4.41 -8.05 20.48
N GLY A 327 5.45 -7.45 19.90
CA GLY A 327 6.40 -8.14 19.04
C GLY A 327 5.85 -8.45 17.65
N LEU A 328 6.36 -9.53 17.05
CA LEU A 328 5.95 -9.98 15.71
C LEU A 328 4.68 -10.82 15.78
N ARG A 329 3.73 -10.54 14.90
CA ARG A 329 2.48 -11.27 14.73
C ARG A 329 2.19 -11.47 13.25
N VAL A 330 1.78 -12.68 12.87
CA VAL A 330 1.24 -12.94 11.54
C VAL A 330 -0.28 -12.77 11.57
N LEU A 331 -0.78 -11.90 10.70
CA LEU A 331 -2.21 -11.77 10.41
C LEU A 331 -2.50 -12.64 9.18
N THR A 332 -3.40 -13.59 9.31
CA THR A 332 -3.70 -14.56 8.24
C THR A 332 -5.20 -14.63 7.98
N SER A 333 -5.57 -14.76 6.70
CA SER A 333 -6.94 -15.07 6.31
C SER A 333 -7.27 -16.56 6.46
N ASN A 334 -6.32 -17.39 6.91
CA ASN A 334 -6.53 -18.81 7.13
C ASN A 334 -7.47 -19.05 8.34
N PRO A 335 -8.67 -19.67 8.14
CA PRO A 335 -9.62 -19.92 9.21
C PRO A 335 -9.09 -20.84 10.32
N LEU A 336 -8.14 -21.73 10.01
CA LEU A 336 -7.60 -22.69 10.99
C LEU A 336 -6.76 -22.01 12.08
N TYR A 337 -6.12 -20.88 11.78
CA TYR A 337 -5.28 -20.14 12.73
C TYR A 337 -6.04 -19.09 13.55
N GLN A 338 -7.21 -18.62 13.08
CA GLN A 338 -8.05 -17.71 13.88
C GLN A 338 -8.51 -18.33 15.20
N ASN A 339 -8.66 -19.66 15.25
CA ASN A 339 -9.02 -20.40 16.46
C ASN A 339 -7.88 -20.55 17.48
N GLN A 340 -6.61 -20.57 17.05
CA GLN A 340 -5.46 -20.68 17.96
C GLN A 340 -5.20 -19.37 18.73
N THR A 341 -5.39 -18.21 18.10
CA THR A 341 -5.30 -16.91 18.81
C THR A 341 -6.39 -16.72 19.87
N LYS A 342 -7.56 -17.37 19.71
CA LYS A 342 -8.60 -17.39 20.75
C LYS A 342 -8.27 -18.38 21.88
N SER A 343 -7.61 -19.50 21.59
CA SER A 343 -7.27 -20.51 22.61
C SER A 343 -6.15 -20.10 23.57
N TYR A 344 -5.28 -19.15 23.20
CA TYR A 344 -4.28 -18.59 24.13
C TYR A 344 -4.84 -17.56 25.12
N ALA A 345 -6.04 -17.04 24.88
CA ALA A 345 -6.72 -16.09 25.78
C ALA A 345 -7.70 -16.76 26.76
N ASP A 346 -7.97 -18.06 26.64
CA ASP A 346 -9.02 -18.76 27.39
C ASP A 346 -8.58 -20.14 27.93
N GLY A 347 -7.29 -20.31 28.19
CA GLY A 347 -6.72 -21.53 28.77
C GLY A 347 -6.92 -21.62 30.28
N GLY A 348 -8.18 -21.62 30.75
CA GLY A 348 -8.50 -21.47 32.18
C GLY A 348 -9.79 -22.09 32.69
N ARG A 349 -10.40 -23.10 32.04
CA ARG A 349 -11.25 -24.13 32.70
C ARG A 349 -11.76 -25.17 31.70
N LYS A 350 -11.54 -26.45 32.00
CA LYS A 350 -12.24 -27.58 31.40
C LYS A 350 -13.65 -27.71 32.01
N ASP A 351 -14.66 -27.96 31.19
CA ASP A 351 -15.38 -29.25 31.16
C ASP A 351 -16.44 -29.30 30.02
N SER A 352 -16.28 -30.33 29.18
CA SER A 352 -17.29 -31.30 28.71
C SER A 352 -18.60 -30.90 27.99
N LEU A 353 -18.63 -31.28 26.70
CA LEU A 353 -19.67 -32.05 25.97
C LEU A 353 -21.00 -31.38 25.50
N GLY A 354 -21.32 -31.58 24.21
CA GLY A 354 -22.67 -31.53 23.61
C GLY A 354 -22.82 -30.52 22.47
N LEU A 355 -22.76 -30.91 21.20
CA LEU A 355 -23.85 -31.42 20.34
C LEU A 355 -24.38 -30.33 19.37
N LEU A 356 -24.52 -30.72 18.11
CA LEU A 356 -24.90 -29.98 16.91
C LEU A 356 -26.27 -29.30 16.98
N MET A 357 -26.37 -28.06 16.47
CA MET A 357 -27.22 -27.62 15.34
C MET A 357 -27.19 -26.07 15.21
N PRO A 358 -27.39 -25.50 14.00
CA PRO A 358 -27.27 -24.08 13.72
C PRO A 358 -28.62 -23.34 13.83
N GLU A 359 -28.63 -22.11 14.34
CA GLU A 359 -29.75 -21.19 14.13
C GLU A 359 -29.29 -19.76 13.84
N HIS A 360 -29.99 -19.17 12.86
CA HIS A 360 -29.99 -17.75 12.53
C HIS A 360 -30.69 -16.94 13.64
N GLY A 361 -30.16 -15.77 14.01
CA GLY A 361 -30.98 -14.75 14.70
C GLY A 361 -30.18 -13.68 15.47
N PRO A 362 -30.47 -12.37 15.31
CA PRO A 362 -29.61 -11.27 15.80
C PRO A 362 -30.04 -10.67 17.17
N LYS A 363 -29.17 -9.80 17.71
CA LYS A 363 -29.37 -8.85 18.84
C LYS A 363 -29.59 -9.42 20.26
N GLN A 364 -28.53 -9.87 20.92
CA GLN A 364 -28.54 -10.09 22.40
C GLN A 364 -27.43 -9.36 23.16
N VAL A 365 -26.50 -8.67 22.49
CA VAL A 365 -25.27 -8.17 23.13
C VAL A 365 -25.51 -6.89 23.97
N GLU A 366 -26.54 -6.10 23.68
CA GLU A 366 -26.77 -4.83 24.39
C GLU A 366 -27.39 -5.02 25.80
N THR A 367 -28.19 -6.06 26.02
CA THR A 367 -28.93 -6.25 27.27
C THR A 367 -28.03 -6.72 28.43
N GLY A 368 -26.99 -7.50 28.14
CA GLY A 368 -26.07 -8.03 29.16
C GLY A 368 -25.22 -6.94 29.82
N HIS A 369 -24.83 -5.92 29.06
CA HIS A 369 -24.06 -4.78 29.58
C HIS A 369 -24.90 -3.90 30.52
N ALA A 370 -26.17 -3.65 30.18
CA ALA A 370 -27.07 -2.83 30.99
C ALA A 370 -27.30 -3.43 32.39
N ILE A 371 -27.57 -4.74 32.45
CA ILE A 371 -27.80 -5.44 33.72
C ILE A 371 -26.54 -5.40 34.60
N ARG A 372 -25.36 -5.64 34.01
CA ARG A 372 -24.09 -5.60 34.72
C ARG A 372 -23.78 -4.21 35.30
N TYR A 373 -24.00 -3.14 34.53
CA TYR A 373 -23.77 -1.77 35.02
C TYR A 373 -24.76 -1.37 36.11
N LEU A 374 -26.02 -1.80 36.00
CA LEU A 374 -27.02 -1.56 37.04
C LEU A 374 -26.65 -2.25 38.36
N SER A 375 -26.21 -3.50 38.31
CA SER A 375 -25.77 -4.24 39.50
C SER A 375 -24.53 -3.59 40.15
N GLN A 376 -23.55 -3.17 39.35
CA GLN A 376 -22.36 -2.48 39.84
C GLN A 376 -22.69 -1.12 40.46
N PHE A 377 -23.64 -0.39 39.87
CA PHE A 377 -24.11 0.89 40.40
C PHE A 377 -24.76 0.72 41.78
N VAL A 378 -25.71 -0.22 41.94
CA VAL A 378 -26.43 -0.42 43.21
C VAL A 378 -25.48 -0.87 44.33
N VAL A 379 -24.56 -1.79 44.05
CA VAL A 379 -23.57 -2.24 45.04
C VAL A 379 -22.61 -1.11 45.41
N GLY A 380 -22.05 -0.40 44.43
CA GLY A 380 -21.14 0.71 44.68
C GLY A 380 -21.80 1.86 45.45
N PHE A 381 -23.05 2.17 45.12
CA PHE A 381 -23.86 3.19 45.80
C PHE A 381 -24.13 2.82 47.26
N SER A 382 -24.43 1.54 47.52
CA SER A 382 -24.69 1.03 48.87
C SER A 382 -23.42 1.06 49.74
N ILE A 383 -22.26 0.73 49.18
CA ILE A 383 -20.97 0.80 49.89
C ILE A 383 -20.58 2.26 50.19
N GLY A 384 -20.80 3.17 49.23
CA GLY A 384 -20.49 4.59 49.36
C GLY A 384 -21.26 5.28 50.49
N PHE A 385 -22.56 5.00 50.61
CA PHE A 385 -23.38 5.56 51.69
C PHE A 385 -23.02 5.03 53.08
N ASN A 386 -22.58 3.77 53.19
CA ASN A 386 -22.20 3.18 54.47
C ASN A 386 -20.81 3.60 54.94
N SER A 387 -19.87 3.80 54.01
CA SER A 387 -18.46 4.03 54.36
C SER A 387 -18.05 5.50 54.30
N VAL A 388 -18.64 6.28 53.37
CA VAL A 388 -18.19 7.65 53.07
C VAL A 388 -19.37 8.54 52.59
N TRP A 389 -20.36 8.74 53.45
CA TRP A 389 -21.63 9.39 53.09
C TRP A 389 -21.48 10.86 52.61
N GLN A 390 -20.51 11.61 53.13
CA GLN A 390 -20.30 13.03 52.76
C GLN A 390 -19.80 13.20 51.32
N LEU A 391 -18.84 12.38 50.87
CA LEU A 391 -18.33 12.40 49.49
C LEU A 391 -19.34 11.82 48.49
N THR A 392 -20.18 10.88 48.93
CA THR A 392 -21.24 10.29 48.11
C THR A 392 -22.34 11.32 47.78
N LEU A 393 -22.75 12.14 48.74
CA LEU A 393 -23.70 13.25 48.53
C LEU A 393 -23.19 14.30 47.53
N LEU A 394 -21.92 14.68 47.63
CA LEU A 394 -21.29 15.60 46.69
C LEU A 394 -21.29 15.03 45.26
N THR A 395 -20.93 13.76 45.12
CA THR A 395 -20.90 13.07 43.83
C THR A 395 -22.31 13.00 43.21
N LEU A 396 -23.33 12.75 44.04
CA LEU A 396 -24.73 12.69 43.62
C LEU A 396 -25.26 14.03 43.09
N ALA A 397 -24.75 15.15 43.61
CA ALA A 397 -25.09 16.49 43.12
C ALA A 397 -24.36 16.87 41.82
N VAL A 398 -23.11 16.42 41.64
CA VAL A 398 -22.25 16.82 40.51
C VAL A 398 -22.49 15.96 39.26
N VAL A 399 -22.73 14.66 39.42
CA VAL A 399 -22.90 13.72 38.29
C VAL A 399 -24.05 14.11 37.34
N PRO A 400 -25.25 14.53 37.82
CA PRO A 400 -26.32 14.99 36.93
C PRO A 400 -25.93 16.23 36.11
N LEU A 401 -25.17 17.16 36.69
CA LEU A 401 -24.71 18.36 35.98
C LEU A 401 -23.73 18.01 34.87
N ILE A 402 -22.80 17.08 35.13
CA ILE A 402 -21.88 16.56 34.11
C ILE A 402 -22.65 15.82 33.01
N ALA A 403 -23.63 15.00 33.36
CA ALA A 403 -24.44 14.27 32.38
C ALA A 403 -25.23 15.22 31.46
N ILE A 404 -25.82 16.29 32.00
CA ILE A 404 -26.52 17.32 31.22
C ILE A 404 -25.54 18.04 30.29
N ALA A 405 -24.37 18.43 30.78
CA ALA A 405 -23.35 19.09 29.96
C ALA A 405 -22.84 18.18 28.82
N CYS A 406 -22.57 16.91 29.11
CA CYS A 406 -22.19 15.91 28.11
C CYS A 406 -23.31 15.67 27.09
N GLY A 407 -24.57 15.60 27.53
CA GLY A 407 -25.72 15.46 26.63
C GLY A 407 -25.88 16.65 25.69
N ALA A 408 -25.80 17.87 26.22
CA ALA A 408 -25.84 19.10 25.43
C ALA A 408 -24.67 19.17 24.42
N TYR A 409 -23.45 18.84 24.87
CA TYR A 409 -22.27 18.78 24.00
C TYR A 409 -22.44 17.76 22.86
N THR A 410 -22.99 16.58 23.17
CA THR A 410 -23.21 15.51 22.17
C THR A 410 -24.23 15.94 21.12
N ILE A 411 -25.34 16.59 21.52
CA ILE A 411 -26.35 17.11 20.59
C ILE A 411 -25.77 18.24 19.73
N ILE A 412 -25.02 19.16 20.32
CA ILE A 412 -24.40 20.27 19.57
C ILE A 412 -23.40 19.72 18.56
N MET A 413 -22.54 18.78 18.96
CA MET A 413 -21.55 18.19 18.07
C MET A 413 -22.19 17.34 16.97
N SER A 414 -23.24 16.57 17.26
CA SER A 414 -23.96 15.81 16.23
C SER A 414 -24.62 16.74 15.21
N THR A 415 -25.24 17.82 15.68
CA THR A 415 -25.90 18.80 14.80
C THR A 415 -24.89 19.57 13.94
N LEU A 416 -23.72 19.92 14.50
CA LEU A 416 -22.64 20.54 13.75
C LEU A 416 -22.00 19.58 12.75
N SER A 417 -21.87 18.30 13.10
CA SER A 417 -21.37 17.25 12.21
C SER A 417 -22.31 17.03 11.04
N GLU A 418 -23.63 16.91 11.29
CA GLU A 418 -24.64 16.73 10.25
C GLU A 418 -24.71 17.93 9.30
N LYS A 419 -24.63 19.16 9.84
CA LYS A 419 -24.52 20.38 9.02
C LYS A 419 -23.21 20.44 8.23
N GLY A 420 -22.12 19.98 8.81
CA GLY A 420 -20.83 19.85 8.13
C GLY A 420 -20.91 18.89 6.96
N GLU A 421 -21.42 17.67 7.18
CA GLU A 421 -21.62 16.66 6.16
C GLU A 421 -22.55 17.13 5.04
N ALA A 422 -23.66 17.79 5.37
CA ALA A 422 -24.58 18.35 4.37
C ALA A 422 -23.90 19.43 3.50
N ALA A 423 -23.10 20.32 4.11
CA ALA A 423 -22.35 21.32 3.36
C ALA A 423 -21.27 20.70 2.46
N TYR A 424 -20.59 19.64 2.92
CA TYR A 424 -19.63 18.90 2.11
C TYR A 424 -20.31 18.09 0.99
N ALA A 425 -21.48 17.52 1.24
CA ALA A 425 -22.27 16.81 0.23
C ALA A 425 -22.77 17.75 -0.87
N GLU A 426 -23.24 18.95 -0.50
CA GLU A 426 -23.67 19.96 -1.47
C GLU A 426 -22.49 20.49 -2.29
N ALA A 427 -21.35 20.78 -1.65
CA ALA A 427 -20.12 21.15 -2.36
C ALA A 427 -19.63 20.03 -3.29
N GLY A 428 -19.76 18.77 -2.86
CA GLY A 428 -19.47 17.58 -3.67
C GLY A 428 -20.38 17.46 -4.88
N LYS A 429 -21.68 17.70 -4.72
CA LYS A 429 -22.67 17.68 -5.81
C LYS A 429 -22.38 18.77 -6.85
N VAL A 430 -22.03 19.99 -6.41
CA VAL A 430 -21.63 21.07 -7.32
C VAL A 430 -20.33 20.71 -8.07
N ALA A 431 -19.34 20.14 -7.39
CA ALA A 431 -18.11 19.68 -8.04
C ALA A 431 -18.38 18.57 -9.06
N GLU A 432 -19.25 17.62 -8.72
CA GLU A 432 -19.66 16.52 -9.59
C GLU A 432 -20.44 17.03 -10.81
N GLU A 433 -21.34 18.01 -10.64
CA GLU A 433 -22.05 18.67 -11.74
C GLU A 433 -21.08 19.38 -12.68
N VAL A 434 -20.08 20.10 -12.15
CA VAL A 434 -19.06 20.77 -12.96
C VAL A 434 -18.21 19.75 -13.74
N ILE A 435 -17.80 18.66 -13.10
CA ILE A 435 -17.05 17.58 -13.76
C ILE A 435 -17.92 16.89 -14.83
N CYS A 436 -19.17 16.55 -14.52
CA CYS A 436 -20.11 15.97 -15.48
C CYS A 436 -20.38 16.91 -16.65
N GLN A 437 -20.47 18.23 -16.41
CA GLN A 437 -20.65 19.22 -17.47
C GLN A 437 -19.41 19.33 -18.36
N GLN A 438 -18.20 19.26 -17.79
CA GLN A 438 -16.97 19.18 -18.57
C GLN A 438 -16.89 17.90 -19.40
N ILE A 439 -17.24 16.74 -18.83
CA ILE A 439 -17.27 15.46 -19.55
C ILE A 439 -18.31 15.48 -20.68
N LYS A 440 -19.51 16.05 -20.44
CA LYS A 440 -20.55 16.22 -21.48
C LYS A 440 -20.06 17.15 -22.60
N ARG A 441 -19.38 18.25 -22.27
CA ARG A 441 -18.76 19.14 -23.27
C ARG A 441 -17.67 18.44 -24.09
N LEU A 442 -16.79 17.67 -23.44
CA LEU A 442 -15.77 16.85 -24.10
C LEU A 442 -16.40 15.80 -25.03
N LYS A 443 -17.45 15.10 -24.59
CA LYS A 443 -18.21 14.16 -25.44
C LYS A 443 -18.86 14.86 -26.63
N ALA A 444 -19.43 16.05 -26.44
CA ALA A 444 -20.05 16.82 -27.51
C ALA A 444 -19.01 17.28 -28.54
N ILE A 445 -17.84 17.76 -28.09
CA ILE A 445 -16.72 18.11 -28.97
C ILE A 445 -16.23 16.86 -29.73
N PHE A 446 -16.10 15.72 -29.04
CA PHE A 446 -15.69 14.46 -29.67
C PHE A 446 -16.67 13.99 -30.75
N LEU A 447 -17.98 14.03 -30.46
CA LEU A 447 -19.03 13.68 -31.43
C LEU A 447 -19.06 14.64 -32.62
N TYR A 448 -18.88 15.94 -32.37
CA TYR A 448 -18.79 16.96 -33.41
C TYR A 448 -17.57 16.76 -34.31
N MET A 449 -16.41 16.49 -33.73
CA MET A 449 -15.20 16.17 -34.50
C MET A 449 -15.37 14.89 -35.31
N LYS A 450 -16.02 13.86 -34.74
CA LYS A 450 -16.35 12.62 -35.45
C LYS A 450 -17.27 12.89 -36.64
N SER A 451 -18.31 13.72 -36.50
CA SER A 451 -19.22 14.04 -37.61
C SER A 451 -18.53 14.85 -38.71
N LYS A 452 -17.69 15.81 -38.34
CA LYS A 452 -16.89 16.60 -39.30
C LYS A 452 -15.82 15.78 -40.02
N PHE A 453 -15.34 14.70 -39.40
CA PHE A 453 -14.40 13.77 -40.02
C PHE A 453 -15.11 12.83 -41.02
N VAL A 454 -16.34 12.41 -40.72
CA VAL A 454 -17.18 11.61 -41.62
C VAL A 454 -17.65 12.42 -42.83
N GLU A 455 -18.05 13.68 -42.66
CA GLU A 455 -18.38 14.61 -43.77
C GLU A 455 -17.22 14.90 -44.72
N LYS A 456 -15.97 14.58 -44.32
CA LYS A 456 -14.76 14.80 -45.13
C LYS A 456 -14.29 13.54 -45.85
N LEU A 457 -14.97 12.41 -45.61
CA LEU A 457 -14.70 11.09 -46.19
C LEU A 457 -15.78 10.66 -47.21
N GLU A 458 -16.86 11.44 -47.35
CA GLU A 458 -17.77 11.47 -48.51
C GLU A 458 -17.36 12.62 -49.43
#